data_AF-A0A286YE06-F1
#
_entry.id   AF-A0A286YE06-F1
#
_cell.length_a   1.000
_cell.length_b   1.000
_cell.length_c   1.000
_cell.angle_alpha   90.00
_cell.angle_beta   90.00
_cell.angle_gamma   90.00
#
_symmetry.space_group_name_H-M   'P 1'
#
loop_
_entity.id
_entity.type
_entity.pdbx_description
1 polymer ?
#
loop_
_entity_poly.entity_id
_entity_poly.type
_entity_poly.pdbx_seq_one_letter_code
_entity_poly.pdbx_strand_id
1 'polypeptide(L)'
;MKGLRLTIAKQTVSSILDTLGDDDFFNIITYNEELHYVEPCLNGTLVQADRTNKEHFREHLDKLFAKGIGMLDIALNEAFNILSDFNHTGQGSICSQAIMLITDGAVDTYDTIFAKYNWPDRKILVRDLMGNLY
;
A
#
# COMPACT_ATOMS: atom_id res chain seq x y z
N MET A 1 -8.70 12.31 3.23
CA MET A 1 -9.84 11.45 3.65
C MET A 1 -10.36 11.78 5.05
N LYS A 2 -11.66 12.02 5.28
CA LYS A 2 -12.29 12.07 6.63
C LYS A 2 -13.71 11.48 6.58
N GLY A 3 -14.26 11.10 7.74
CA GLY A 3 -15.65 10.61 7.86
C GLY A 3 -15.92 9.37 7.02
N LEU A 4 -17.03 9.37 6.28
CA LEU A 4 -17.48 8.23 5.45
C LEU A 4 -16.39 7.73 4.48
N ARG A 5 -15.60 8.62 3.87
CA ARG A 5 -14.52 8.23 2.95
C ARG A 5 -13.47 7.36 3.65
N LEU A 6 -13.11 7.69 4.89
CA LEU A 6 -12.17 6.89 5.66
C LEU A 6 -12.76 5.51 6.02
N THR A 7 -14.04 5.45 6.36
CA THR A 7 -14.73 4.17 6.60
C THR A 7 -14.72 3.28 5.35
N ILE A 8 -15.01 3.86 4.18
CA ILE A 8 -14.96 3.13 2.90
C ILE A 8 -13.53 2.65 2.63
N ALA A 9 -12.51 3.48 2.83
CA ALA A 9 -11.11 3.07 2.66
C ALA A 9 -10.74 1.88 3.52
N LYS A 10 -11.10 1.89 4.82
CA LYS A 10 -10.84 0.76 5.72
C LYS A 10 -11.53 -0.52 5.23
N GLN A 11 -12.79 -0.40 4.77
CA GLN A 11 -13.52 -1.53 4.21
C GLN A 11 -12.86 -2.04 2.92
N THR A 12 -12.46 -1.16 2.01
CA THR A 12 -11.74 -1.52 0.78
C THR A 12 -10.46 -2.27 1.10
N VAL A 13 -9.65 -1.78 2.05
CA VAL A 13 -8.42 -2.47 2.47
C VAL A 13 -8.75 -3.85 3.08
N SER A 14 -9.78 -3.95 3.92
CA SER A 14 -10.20 -5.25 4.48
C SER A 14 -10.64 -6.23 3.38
N SER A 15 -11.39 -5.77 2.38
CA SER A 15 -11.80 -6.59 1.24
C SER A 15 -10.64 -7.03 0.37
N ILE A 16 -9.59 -6.20 0.24
CA ILE A 16 -8.35 -6.60 -0.45
C ILE A 16 -7.66 -7.72 0.34
N LEU A 17 -7.54 -7.61 1.66
CA LEU A 17 -6.96 -8.66 2.49
C LEU A 17 -7.70 -9.99 2.34
N ASP A 18 -9.02 -9.98 2.13
CA ASP A 18 -9.81 -11.19 1.87
C ASP A 18 -9.48 -11.86 0.53
N THR A 19 -8.89 -11.14 -0.43
CA THR A 19 -8.49 -11.69 -1.73
C THR A 19 -7.10 -12.32 -1.73
N LEU A 20 -6.28 -12.04 -0.72
CA LEU A 20 -4.93 -12.56 -0.60
C LEU A 20 -4.95 -14.00 -0.07
N GLY A 21 -4.32 -14.90 -0.81
CA GLY A 21 -4.07 -16.28 -0.42
C GLY A 21 -2.96 -16.37 0.62
N ASP A 22 -2.84 -17.51 1.28
CA ASP A 22 -1.85 -17.68 2.36
C ASP A 22 -0.40 -17.66 1.85
N ASP A 23 -0.16 -17.85 0.55
CA ASP A 23 1.17 -17.76 -0.09
C ASP A 23 1.53 -16.33 -0.56
N ASP A 24 0.61 -15.37 -0.40
CA ASP A 24 0.84 -13.97 -0.75
C ASP A 24 1.56 -13.22 0.39
N PHE A 25 2.22 -12.11 0.03
CA PHE A 25 2.91 -11.24 0.97
C PHE A 25 2.39 -9.81 0.83
N PHE A 26 2.20 -9.14 1.97
CA PHE A 26 1.62 -7.80 2.00
C PHE A 26 2.23 -6.93 3.11
N ASN A 27 2.04 -5.63 2.95
CA ASN A 27 2.22 -4.63 3.99
C ASN A 27 1.20 -3.52 3.76
N ILE A 28 0.81 -2.83 4.81
CA ILE A 28 -0.06 -1.67 4.74
C ILE A 28 0.69 -0.48 5.33
N ILE A 29 0.95 0.50 4.48
CA ILE A 29 1.53 1.79 4.85
C ILE A 29 0.45 2.86 4.78
N THR A 30 0.50 3.78 5.72
CA THR A 30 -0.32 4.99 5.75
C THR A 30 0.59 6.20 5.60
N TYR A 31 0.05 7.26 5.01
CA TYR A 31 0.83 8.46 4.73
C TYR A 31 0.01 9.71 4.98
N ASN A 32 0.70 10.71 5.51
CA ASN A 32 0.27 12.09 5.55
C ASN A 32 1.48 12.97 5.24
N GLU A 33 1.88 13.87 6.14
CA GLU A 33 3.15 14.61 6.08
C GLU A 33 4.34 13.68 6.37
N GLU A 34 4.08 12.50 6.94
CA GLU A 34 5.05 11.45 7.23
C GLU A 34 4.50 10.08 6.81
N LEU A 35 5.39 9.09 6.73
CA LEU A 35 5.05 7.70 6.43
C LEU A 35 4.94 6.88 7.72
N HIS A 36 3.87 6.11 7.86
CA HIS A 36 3.62 5.28 9.04
C HIS A 36 3.22 3.86 8.62
N TYR A 37 3.95 2.88 9.12
CA TYR A 37 3.59 1.47 9.01
C TYR A 37 2.38 1.16 9.90
N VAL A 38 1.38 0.45 9.37
CA VAL A 38 0.26 -0.03 10.18
C VAL A 38 0.74 -1.04 11.22
N GLU A 39 1.71 -1.89 10.85
CA GLU A 39 2.46 -2.74 11.77
C GLU A 39 3.91 -2.23 11.87
N PRO A 40 4.29 -1.56 12.97
CA PRO A 40 5.63 -1.01 13.15
C PRO A 40 6.75 -2.05 13.07
N CYS A 41 6.48 -3.33 13.38
CA CYS A 41 7.49 -4.38 13.33
C CYS A 41 7.94 -4.72 11.90
N LEU A 42 7.16 -4.38 10.87
CA LEU A 42 7.55 -4.68 9.48
C LEU A 42 8.62 -3.75 8.95
N ASN A 43 8.62 -2.47 9.35
CA ASN A 43 9.64 -1.45 9.08
C ASN A 43 10.46 -1.68 7.78
N GLY A 44 9.80 -1.68 6.63
CA GLY A 44 10.45 -1.85 5.32
C GLY A 44 10.34 -3.23 4.67
N THR A 45 9.63 -4.18 5.28
CA THR A 45 9.42 -5.53 4.71
C THR A 45 7.95 -5.90 4.50
N LEU A 46 7.68 -7.06 3.92
CA LEU A 46 6.36 -7.65 3.76
C LEU A 46 6.17 -8.82 4.73
N VAL A 47 4.92 -9.12 5.07
CA VAL A 47 4.54 -10.28 5.87
C VAL A 47 3.63 -11.20 5.08
N GLN A 48 3.66 -12.49 5.40
CA GLN A 48 2.79 -13.48 4.79
C GLN A 48 1.32 -13.20 5.10
N ALA A 49 0.45 -13.35 4.11
CA ALA A 49 -0.99 -13.13 4.18
C ALA A 49 -1.74 -14.30 4.83
N ASP A 50 -1.21 -14.87 5.90
CA ASP A 50 -1.92 -15.87 6.70
C ASP A 50 -3.09 -15.24 7.48
N ARG A 51 -3.98 -16.10 7.98
CA ARG A 51 -5.18 -15.65 8.72
C ARG A 51 -4.83 -14.77 9.93
N THR A 52 -3.78 -15.10 10.66
CA THR A 52 -3.40 -14.41 11.89
C THR A 52 -2.89 -13.00 11.58
N ASN A 53 -2.03 -12.84 10.58
CA ASN A 53 -1.55 -11.53 10.15
C ASN A 53 -2.69 -10.69 9.57
N LYS A 54 -3.57 -11.28 8.74
CA LYS A 54 -4.75 -10.57 8.21
C LYS A 54 -5.65 -10.05 9.33
N GLU A 55 -5.95 -10.87 10.34
CA GLU A 55 -6.75 -10.47 11.51
C GLU A 55 -6.03 -9.36 12.31
N HIS A 56 -4.73 -9.50 12.57
CA HIS A 56 -3.92 -8.52 13.29
C HIS A 56 -3.91 -7.15 12.61
N PHE A 57 -3.75 -7.11 11.28
CA PHE A 57 -3.80 -5.85 10.53
C PHE A 57 -5.19 -5.20 10.57
N ARG A 58 -6.28 -5.97 10.57
CA ARG A 58 -7.64 -5.43 10.68
C ARG A 58 -7.85 -4.66 11.98
N GLU A 59 -7.36 -5.19 13.10
CA GLU A 59 -7.44 -4.50 14.39
C GLU A 59 -6.70 -3.16 14.40
N HIS A 60 -5.60 -3.05 13.64
CA HIS A 60 -4.84 -1.82 13.50
C HIS A 60 -5.50 -0.84 12.52
N LEU A 61 -6.07 -1.34 11.42
CA LEU A 61 -6.84 -0.54 10.46
C LEU A 61 -8.02 0.18 11.13
N ASP A 62 -8.72 -0.48 12.04
CA ASP A 62 -9.85 0.12 12.75
C ASP A 62 -9.44 1.32 13.60
N LYS A 63 -8.21 1.34 14.12
CA LYS A 63 -7.66 2.43 14.92
C LYS A 63 -7.13 3.60 14.09
N LEU A 64 -7.00 3.45 12.77
CA LEU A 64 -6.51 4.53 11.90
C LEU A 64 -7.45 5.74 11.93
N PHE A 65 -6.85 6.92 12.00
CA PHE A 65 -7.54 8.19 11.83
C PHE A 65 -6.76 9.07 10.87
N ALA A 66 -7.47 9.88 10.10
CA ALA A 66 -6.84 10.74 9.11
C ALA A 66 -6.48 12.10 9.70
N LYS A 67 -5.24 12.52 9.46
CA LYS A 67 -4.69 13.81 9.90
C LYS A 67 -3.64 14.27 8.89
N GLY A 68 -3.50 15.59 8.72
CA GLY A 68 -2.46 16.19 7.87
C GLY A 68 -2.80 16.17 6.38
N ILE A 69 -1.79 16.48 5.57
CA ILE A 69 -1.84 16.50 4.10
C ILE A 69 -1.18 15.21 3.58
N GLY A 70 -1.76 14.54 2.58
CA GLY A 70 -1.20 13.31 2.01
C GLY A 70 -0.04 13.59 1.05
N MET A 71 1.19 13.26 1.45
CA MET A 71 2.39 13.28 0.60
C MET A 71 2.58 11.93 -0.09
N LEU A 72 1.98 11.78 -1.27
CA LEU A 72 1.98 10.52 -2.02
C LEU A 72 3.36 10.18 -2.62
N ASP A 73 4.20 11.19 -2.86
CA ASP A 73 5.58 11.00 -3.32
C ASP A 73 6.41 10.19 -2.32
N ILE A 74 6.30 10.48 -1.03
CA ILE A 74 6.98 9.75 0.04
C ILE A 74 6.49 8.30 0.09
N ALA A 75 5.16 8.10 0.04
CA ALA A 75 4.54 6.79 0.09
C ALA A 75 4.91 5.89 -1.10
N LEU A 76 4.92 6.44 -2.32
CA LEU A 76 5.28 5.68 -3.50
C LEU A 76 6.76 5.30 -3.51
N ASN A 77 7.67 6.21 -3.15
CA ASN A 77 9.10 5.90 -3.05
C ASN A 77 9.32 4.73 -2.08
N GLU A 78 8.69 4.78 -0.92
CA GLU A 78 8.82 3.70 0.08
C GLU A 78 8.24 2.39 -0.43
N ALA A 79 7.04 2.40 -1.02
CA ALA A 79 6.41 1.19 -1.54
C ALA A 79 7.27 0.51 -2.62
N PHE A 80 7.88 1.29 -3.53
CA PHE A 80 8.81 0.75 -4.52
C PHE A 80 10.09 0.19 -3.88
N ASN A 81 10.65 0.86 -2.87
CA ASN A 81 11.83 0.37 -2.17
C ASN A 81 11.54 -0.95 -1.43
N ILE A 82 10.42 -1.06 -0.71
CA ILE A 82 10.01 -2.29 -0.03
C ILE A 82 9.91 -3.46 -1.01
N LEU A 83 9.25 -3.26 -2.16
CA LEU A 83 9.11 -4.30 -3.18
C LEU A 83 10.46 -4.69 -3.81
N SER A 84 11.34 -3.70 -4.02
CA SER A 84 12.69 -3.92 -4.52
C SER A 84 13.53 -4.73 -3.53
N ASP A 85 13.52 -4.36 -2.24
CA ASP A 85 14.29 -5.03 -1.21
C ASP A 85 13.76 -6.44 -0.95
N PHE A 86 12.43 -6.60 -0.91
CA PHE A 86 11.79 -7.90 -0.73
C PHE A 86 12.12 -8.88 -1.86
N ASN A 87 12.28 -8.42 -3.11
CA ASN A 87 12.70 -9.27 -4.23
C ASN A 87 14.05 -9.98 -3.99
N HIS A 88 14.96 -9.40 -3.19
CA HIS A 88 16.25 -10.02 -2.86
C HIS A 88 16.13 -11.18 -1.88
N THR A 89 15.01 -11.29 -1.15
CA THR A 89 14.78 -12.39 -0.20
C THR A 89 14.44 -13.71 -0.89
N GLY A 90 13.97 -13.65 -2.15
CA GLY A 90 13.46 -14.81 -2.89
C GLY A 90 12.11 -15.35 -2.37
N GLN A 91 11.47 -14.65 -1.43
CA GLN A 91 10.14 -14.96 -0.91
C GLN A 91 9.05 -14.26 -1.73
N GLY A 92 7.86 -14.87 -1.79
CA GLY A 92 6.71 -14.35 -2.54
C GLY A 92 6.81 -14.52 -4.06
N SER A 93 5.90 -13.87 -4.79
CA SER A 93 5.86 -13.93 -6.25
C SER A 93 6.77 -12.87 -6.86
N ILE A 94 7.84 -13.32 -7.51
CA ILE A 94 8.73 -12.46 -8.32
C ILE A 94 8.00 -11.93 -9.58
N CYS A 95 6.93 -12.62 -10.01
CA CYS A 95 6.24 -12.32 -11.26
C CYS A 95 5.07 -11.33 -11.11
N SER A 96 4.46 -11.26 -9.92
CA SER A 96 3.26 -10.45 -9.69
C SER A 96 3.44 -9.55 -8.48
N GLN A 97 3.79 -8.29 -8.74
CA GLN A 97 3.95 -7.26 -7.73
C GLN A 97 2.95 -6.13 -7.99
N ALA A 98 2.31 -5.64 -6.93
CA ALA A 98 1.33 -4.56 -7.04
C ALA A 98 1.43 -3.58 -5.88
N ILE A 99 1.18 -2.30 -6.19
CA ILE A 99 0.97 -1.21 -5.22
C ILE A 99 -0.48 -0.76 -5.39
N MET A 100 -1.29 -0.96 -4.36
CA MET A 100 -2.68 -0.52 -4.32
C MET A 100 -2.77 0.78 -3.54
N LEU A 101 -3.16 1.85 -4.21
CA LEU A 101 -3.34 3.17 -3.64
C LEU A 101 -4.81 3.38 -3.26
N ILE A 102 -5.03 3.78 -2.01
CA ILE A 102 -6.34 4.17 -1.50
C ILE A 102 -6.25 5.64 -1.13
N THR A 103 -6.78 6.51 -1.99
CA THR A 103 -6.78 7.95 -1.79
C THR A 103 -8.12 8.56 -2.20
N ASP A 104 -8.47 9.72 -1.64
CA ASP A 104 -9.66 10.48 -2.05
C ASP A 104 -9.41 11.49 -3.18
N GLY A 105 -8.25 11.38 -3.83
CA GLY A 105 -7.81 12.15 -4.98
C GLY A 105 -6.33 12.51 -4.86
N ALA A 106 -5.58 12.35 -5.94
CA ALA A 106 -4.24 12.91 -6.06
C ALA A 106 -4.28 14.23 -6.84
N VAL A 107 -3.54 15.24 -6.36
CA VAL A 107 -3.53 16.59 -6.96
C VAL A 107 -2.55 16.66 -8.14
N ASP A 108 -1.52 15.81 -8.17
CA ASP A 108 -0.41 15.88 -9.11
C ASP A 108 -0.16 14.56 -9.85
N THR A 109 0.50 14.65 -11.00
CA THR A 109 1.03 13.50 -11.75
C THR A 109 2.40 13.09 -11.20
N TYR A 110 2.56 11.81 -10.88
CA TYR A 110 3.80 11.25 -10.29
C TYR A 110 4.72 10.62 -11.33
N ASP A 111 4.76 11.19 -12.54
CA ASP A 111 5.46 10.63 -13.70
C ASP A 111 6.96 10.41 -13.42
N THR A 112 7.57 11.27 -12.60
CA THR A 112 8.99 11.17 -12.22
C THR A 112 9.28 9.91 -11.39
N ILE A 113 8.37 9.53 -10.48
CA ILE A 113 8.51 8.32 -9.66
C ILE A 113 8.32 7.09 -10.53
N PHE A 114 7.28 7.09 -11.37
CA PHE A 114 7.05 5.98 -12.31
C PHE A 114 8.21 5.83 -13.30
N ALA A 115 8.76 6.94 -13.80
CA ALA A 115 9.92 6.93 -14.68
C ALA A 115 11.14 6.31 -14.00
N LYS A 116 11.36 6.62 -12.70
CA LYS A 116 12.48 6.10 -11.92
C LYS A 116 12.36 4.61 -11.62
N TYR A 117 11.19 4.13 -11.23
CA TYR A 117 11.03 2.79 -10.67
C TYR A 117 10.36 1.77 -11.58
N ASN A 118 9.52 2.20 -12.51
CA ASN A 118 8.63 1.30 -13.23
C ASN A 118 8.70 1.44 -14.76
N TRP A 119 9.47 2.37 -15.31
CA TRP A 119 9.67 2.48 -16.76
C TRP A 119 11.02 1.90 -17.21
N PRO A 120 11.09 1.36 -18.43
CA PRO A 120 10.00 1.18 -19.40
C PRO A 120 9.18 -0.10 -19.21
N ASP A 121 9.67 -1.06 -18.42
CA ASP A 121 9.13 -2.43 -18.37
C ASP A 121 7.75 -2.57 -17.69
N ARG A 122 7.37 -1.62 -16.82
CA ARG A 122 6.11 -1.58 -16.07
C ARG A 122 5.79 -2.88 -15.33
N LYS A 123 6.79 -3.45 -14.66
CA LYS A 123 6.69 -4.73 -13.95
C LYS A 123 5.76 -4.69 -12.75
N ILE A 124 5.68 -3.54 -12.07
CA ILE A 124 4.86 -3.37 -10.87
C ILE A 124 3.52 -2.74 -11.27
N LEU A 125 2.42 -3.40 -10.96
CA LEU A 125 1.08 -2.86 -11.19
C LEU A 125 0.74 -1.81 -10.13
N VAL A 126 0.48 -0.56 -10.52
CA VAL A 126 0.01 0.48 -9.59
C VAL A 126 -1.43 0.84 -9.93
N ARG A 127 -2.34 0.76 -8.94
CA ARG A 127 -3.76 1.09 -9.12
C ARG A 127 -4.27 1.97 -7.98
N ASP A 128 -4.92 3.07 -8.34
CA ASP A 128 -5.77 3.85 -7.43
C ASP A 128 -7.17 3.25 -7.40
N LEU A 129 -7.68 2.96 -6.21
CA LEU A 129 -8.95 2.24 -5.99
C LEU A 129 -10.08 3.15 -5.49
N MET A 130 -9.79 4.41 -5.14
CA MET A 130 -10.80 5.34 -4.61
C MET A 130 -10.75 6.73 -5.26
N GLY A 131 -9.73 7.03 -6.06
CA GLY A 131 -9.69 8.24 -6.87
C GLY A 131 -10.71 8.23 -8.01
N ASN A 132 -11.21 9.42 -8.33
CA ASN A 132 -11.71 9.71 -9.67
C ASN A 132 -10.50 9.99 -10.55
N LEU A 133 -9.90 8.96 -11.15
CA LEU A 133 -9.07 9.17 -12.33
C LEU A 133 -10.03 9.52 -13.48
N TYR A 134 -10.05 10.79 -13.88
CA TYR A 134 -10.62 11.18 -15.17
C TYR A 134 -9.68 10.72 -16.29
#